data_AF-R7L1G7-F1
#
_entry.id   AF-R7L1G7-F1
#
_cell.length_a   1.000
_cell.length_b   1.000
_cell.length_c   1.000
_cell.angle_alpha   90.00
_cell.angle_beta   90.00
_cell.angle_gamma   90.00
#
_symmetry.space_group_name_H-M   'P 1'
#
loop_
_entity.id
_entity.type
_entity.pdbx_description
1 polymer ?
#
loop_
_entity_poly.entity_id
_entity_poly.type
_entity_poly.pdbx_seq_one_letter_code
_entity_poly.pdbx_strand_id
1 'polypeptide(L)'
;MESHRSEKKRTIFWSAAAIILMVCIFGFSTQSGTESNGLSMKVTKFFAELLFFRFDSMDVGQQTFIITELNFFIRKLAHFTVYTALGMVVYTAVVSSGIKLRHKRLCSLAICALYASADEIHQYFVSERTMRLKDVFIDSMGSLLGIIIISVIIIVYMYIKQRQCDRQKSE
;
A
#
# COMPACT_ATOMS: atom_id res chain seq x y z
N MET A 1 -31.16 -7.46 14.55
CA MET A 1 -30.49 -6.21 14.99
C MET A 1 -29.00 -6.38 15.30
N GLU A 2 -28.57 -7.52 15.85
CA GLU A 2 -27.15 -7.76 16.19
C GLU A 2 -26.23 -7.90 14.98
N SER A 3 -26.64 -8.56 13.90
CA SER A 3 -25.81 -8.70 12.68
C SER A 3 -25.47 -7.34 12.07
N HIS A 4 -26.46 -6.46 11.89
CA HIS A 4 -26.26 -5.09 11.40
C HIS A 4 -25.38 -4.24 12.33
N ARG A 5 -25.45 -4.45 13.65
CA ARG A 5 -24.58 -3.75 14.61
C ARG A 5 -23.12 -4.22 14.45
N SER A 6 -22.89 -5.50 14.20
CA SER A 6 -21.55 -6.07 13.96
C SER A 6 -20.93 -5.58 12.64
N GLU A 7 -21.72 -5.47 11.57
CA GLU A 7 -21.28 -4.97 10.27
C GLU A 7 -20.88 -3.50 10.33
N LYS A 8 -21.68 -2.67 11.03
CA LYS A 8 -21.36 -1.25 11.24
C LYS A 8 -20.05 -1.09 12.02
N LYS A 9 -19.84 -1.84 13.10
CA LYS A 9 -18.59 -1.81 13.88
C LYS A 9 -17.37 -2.16 13.02
N ARG A 10 -17.47 -3.22 12.21
CA ARG A 10 -16.39 -3.64 11.30
C ARG A 10 -16.11 -2.59 10.24
N THR A 11 -17.15 -1.99 9.67
CA THR A 11 -17.01 -0.89 8.70
C THR A 11 -16.29 0.31 9.30
N ILE A 12 -16.71 0.76 10.49
CA ILE A 12 -16.09 1.89 11.19
C ILE A 12 -14.61 1.59 11.46
N PHE A 13 -14.30 0.39 11.94
CA PHE A 13 -12.92 -0.02 12.19
C PHE A 13 -12.04 0.06 10.93
N TRP A 14 -12.48 -0.55 9.82
CA TRP A 14 -11.69 -0.55 8.59
C TRP A 14 -11.63 0.83 7.92
N SER A 15 -12.69 1.64 8.01
CA SER A 15 -12.66 3.03 7.56
C SER A 15 -11.69 3.86 8.38
N ALA A 16 -11.66 3.69 9.70
CA ALA A 16 -10.68 4.36 10.57
C ALA A 16 -9.25 3.93 10.23
N ALA A 17 -9.02 2.63 10.03
CA ALA A 17 -7.72 2.12 9.59
C ALA A 17 -7.29 2.70 8.23
N ALA A 18 -8.22 2.86 7.28
CA ALA A 18 -7.94 3.48 5.98
C ALA A 18 -7.51 4.95 6.16
N ILE A 19 -8.23 5.71 6.99
CA ILE A 19 -7.93 7.11 7.28
C ILE A 19 -6.58 7.24 7.97
N ILE A 20 -6.28 6.41 8.97
CA ILE A 20 -4.99 6.42 9.65
C ILE A 20 -3.86 6.17 8.64
N LEU A 21 -4.02 5.20 7.76
CA LEU A 21 -3.01 4.89 6.75
C LEU A 21 -2.83 6.03 5.74
N MET A 22 -3.92 6.69 5.32
CA MET A 22 -3.85 7.90 4.51
C MET A 22 -3.11 9.03 5.24
N VAL A 23 -3.38 9.26 6.53
CA VAL A 23 -2.64 10.26 7.31
C VAL A 23 -1.15 9.92 7.39
N CYS A 24 -0.80 8.64 7.57
CA CYS A 24 0.59 8.20 7.55
C CYS A 24 1.27 8.44 6.19
N ILE A 25 0.61 8.10 5.09
CA ILE A 25 1.12 8.34 3.73
C ILE A 25 1.36 9.84 3.53
N PHE A 26 0.36 10.66 3.88
CA PHE A 26 0.46 12.11 3.75
C PHE A 26 1.63 12.68 4.57
N GLY A 27 1.85 12.19 5.80
CA GLY A 27 2.98 12.57 6.64
C GLY A 27 4.35 12.19 6.04
N PHE A 28 4.44 11.06 5.33
CA PHE A 28 5.65 10.72 4.56
C PHE A 28 5.81 11.58 3.30
N SER A 29 4.71 12.02 2.71
CA SER A 29 4.70 12.88 1.53
C SER A 29 5.00 14.34 1.82
N THR A 30 4.73 14.83 3.04
CA THR A 30 5.11 16.19 3.48
C THR A 30 6.60 16.36 3.73
N GLN A 31 7.36 15.28 3.92
CA GLN A 31 8.82 15.35 4.10
C GLN A 31 9.49 15.88 2.84
N SER A 32 10.52 16.71 2.98
CA SER A 32 11.30 17.19 1.83
C SER A 32 11.94 16.03 1.05
N GLY A 33 12.36 16.31 -0.19
CA GLY A 33 13.15 15.37 -0.98
C GLY A 33 14.37 14.84 -0.21
N THR A 34 15.10 15.73 0.47
CA THR A 34 16.26 15.42 1.31
C THR A 34 15.93 14.52 2.52
N GLU A 35 14.88 14.81 3.28
CA GLU A 35 14.50 14.02 4.47
C GLU A 35 14.05 12.60 4.08
N SER A 36 13.19 12.50 3.06
CA SER A 36 12.74 11.21 2.52
C SER A 36 13.90 10.38 1.97
N ASN A 37 14.87 11.04 1.32
CA ASN A 37 16.09 10.40 0.84
C ASN A 37 16.95 9.89 2.01
N GLY A 38 17.07 10.65 3.11
CA GLY A 38 17.85 10.25 4.28
C GLY A 38 17.34 8.97 4.96
N LEU A 39 16.02 8.81 5.12
CA LEU A 39 15.42 7.61 5.71
C LEU A 39 15.67 6.37 4.85
N SER A 40 15.37 6.49 3.55
CA SER A 40 15.60 5.42 2.58
C SER A 40 17.08 5.09 2.39
N MET A 41 17.98 6.06 2.56
CA MET A 41 19.43 5.85 2.45
C MET A 41 19.96 4.87 3.50
N LYS A 42 19.43 4.92 4.73
CA LYS A 42 19.81 3.95 5.78
C LYS A 42 19.44 2.52 5.39
N VAL A 43 18.22 2.34 4.90
CA VAL A 43 17.73 1.04 4.40
C VAL A 43 18.56 0.61 3.19
N THR A 44 18.87 1.54 2.29
CA THR A 44 19.66 1.29 1.09
C THR A 44 21.06 0.79 1.41
N LYS A 45 21.78 1.44 2.33
CA LYS A 45 23.12 1.02 2.74
C LYS A 45 23.11 -0.37 3.36
N PHE A 46 22.14 -0.66 4.23
CA PHE A 46 21.97 -2.00 4.80
C PHE A 46 21.80 -3.08 3.70
N PHE A 47 20.93 -2.84 2.71
CA PHE A 47 20.76 -3.78 1.60
C PHE A 47 21.97 -3.84 0.67
N ALA A 48 22.66 -2.72 0.43
CA ALA A 48 23.86 -2.68 -0.40
C ALA A 48 24.99 -3.52 0.20
N GLU A 49 25.25 -3.37 1.50
CA GLU A 49 26.24 -4.16 2.26
C GLU A 49 25.88 -5.66 2.29
N LEU A 50 24.58 -5.97 2.36
CA LEU A 50 24.09 -7.36 2.37
C LEU A 50 24.18 -8.03 0.99
N LEU A 51 23.83 -7.31 -0.08
CA LEU A 51 23.71 -7.86 -1.44
C LEU A 51 25.03 -7.83 -2.22
N PHE A 52 25.89 -6.84 -1.97
CA PHE A 52 27.16 -6.68 -2.67
C PHE A 52 28.32 -7.07 -1.77
N PHE A 53 28.80 -8.30 -1.95
CA PHE A 53 29.97 -8.80 -1.23
C PHE A 53 31.18 -7.88 -1.50
N ARG A 54 31.81 -7.36 -0.44
CA ARG A 54 32.88 -6.35 -0.49
C ARG A 54 32.49 -5.00 -1.09
N PHE A 55 31.26 -4.54 -0.84
CA PHE A 55 30.80 -3.19 -1.21
C PHE A 55 31.82 -2.10 -0.84
N ASP A 56 32.36 -2.13 0.37
CA ASP A 56 33.36 -1.16 0.86
C ASP A 56 34.71 -1.20 0.11
N SER A 57 34.99 -2.29 -0.60
CA SER A 57 36.20 -2.43 -1.43
C SER A 57 36.00 -1.93 -2.88
N MET A 58 34.79 -1.52 -3.27
CA MET A 58 34.51 -1.02 -4.61
C MET A 58 34.97 0.42 -4.80
N ASP A 59 35.16 0.83 -6.05
CA ASP A 59 35.44 2.23 -6.37
C ASP A 59 34.31 3.15 -5.90
N VAL A 60 34.66 4.37 -5.48
CA VAL A 60 33.70 5.36 -4.94
C VAL A 60 32.61 5.70 -5.97
N GLY A 61 32.96 5.76 -7.25
CA GLY A 61 32.00 5.98 -8.33
C GLY A 61 30.99 4.83 -8.43
N GLN A 62 31.45 3.58 -8.33
CA GLN A 62 30.60 2.39 -8.35
C GLN A 62 29.67 2.32 -7.13
N GLN A 63 30.20 2.60 -5.94
CA GLN A 63 29.40 2.65 -4.70
C GLN A 63 28.28 3.69 -4.80
N THR A 64 28.62 4.88 -5.30
CA THR A 64 27.66 5.99 -5.45
C THR A 64 26.55 5.64 -6.44
N PHE A 65 26.89 4.99 -7.55
CA PHE A 65 25.92 4.52 -8.53
C PHE A 65 24.97 3.48 -7.93
N ILE A 66 25.51 2.44 -7.29
CA ILE A 66 24.71 1.37 -6.65
C ILE A 66 23.76 1.95 -5.61
N ILE A 67 24.26 2.82 -4.73
CA ILE A 67 23.44 3.45 -3.69
C ILE A 67 22.33 4.30 -4.29
N THR A 68 22.63 5.12 -5.30
CA THR A 68 21.63 6.00 -5.92
C THR A 68 20.50 5.19 -6.56
N GLU A 69 20.84 4.17 -7.34
CA GLU A 69 19.86 3.33 -8.01
C GLU A 69 19.04 2.49 -7.01
N LEU A 70 19.71 1.82 -6.06
CA LEU A 70 19.01 1.04 -5.03
C LEU A 70 18.09 1.92 -4.18
N ASN A 71 18.53 3.13 -3.82
CA ASN A 71 17.70 4.06 -3.08
C ASN A 71 16.43 4.43 -3.85
N PHE A 72 16.57 4.73 -5.15
CA PHE A 72 15.45 4.98 -6.02
C PHE A 72 14.45 3.81 -6.01
N PHE A 73 14.93 2.57 -6.17
CA PHE A 73 14.07 1.37 -6.13
C PHE A 73 13.43 1.15 -4.75
N ILE A 74 14.18 1.29 -3.66
CA ILE A 74 13.67 1.10 -2.29
C ILE A 74 12.57 2.12 -1.99
N ARG A 75 12.73 3.38 -2.40
CA ARG A 75 11.69 4.40 -2.25
C ARG A 75 10.43 4.04 -3.02
N LYS A 76 10.55 3.61 -4.29
CA LYS A 76 9.39 3.17 -5.09
C LYS A 76 8.70 1.97 -4.48
N LEU A 77 9.45 1.01 -3.95
CA LEU A 77 8.90 -0.16 -3.29
C LEU A 77 8.20 0.19 -1.97
N ALA A 78 8.75 1.13 -1.20
CA ALA A 78 8.12 1.61 0.03
C ALA A 78 6.75 2.24 -0.25
N HIS A 79 6.64 3.12 -1.26
CA HIS A 79 5.35 3.67 -1.68
C HIS A 79 4.40 2.56 -2.17
N PHE A 80 4.86 1.71 -3.09
CA PHE A 80 4.08 0.58 -3.61
C PHE A 80 3.51 -0.32 -2.50
N THR A 81 4.32 -0.67 -1.50
CA THR A 81 3.91 -1.53 -0.38
C THR A 81 2.87 -0.86 0.53
N VAL A 82 3.04 0.43 0.84
CA VAL A 82 2.05 1.18 1.64
C VAL A 82 0.74 1.33 0.85
N TYR A 83 0.79 1.60 -0.44
CA TYR A 83 -0.40 1.62 -1.30
C TYR A 83 -1.05 0.24 -1.48
N THR A 84 -0.27 -0.84 -1.41
CA THR A 84 -0.80 -2.21 -1.33
C THR A 84 -1.61 -2.41 -0.04
N ALA A 85 -1.08 -1.97 1.09
CA ALA A 85 -1.81 -1.98 2.36
C ALA A 85 -3.08 -1.12 2.29
N LEU A 86 -3.00 0.05 1.66
CA LEU A 86 -4.16 0.92 1.46
C LEU A 86 -5.26 0.23 0.63
N GLY A 87 -4.89 -0.41 -0.48
CA GLY A 87 -5.82 -1.18 -1.31
C GLY A 87 -6.53 -2.29 -0.53
N MET A 88 -5.80 -3.03 0.31
CA MET A 88 -6.38 -4.07 1.16
C MET A 88 -7.41 -3.51 2.14
N VAL A 89 -7.06 -2.43 2.84
CA VAL A 89 -7.89 -1.83 3.89
C VAL A 89 -9.13 -1.14 3.30
N VAL A 90 -8.95 -0.34 2.23
CA VAL A 90 -10.06 0.35 1.54
C VAL A 90 -11.07 -0.66 0.99
N TYR A 91 -10.60 -1.72 0.33
CA TYR A 91 -11.52 -2.74 -0.18
C TYR A 91 -12.26 -3.47 0.95
N THR A 92 -11.58 -3.77 2.06
CA THR A 92 -12.21 -4.41 3.23
C THR A 92 -13.27 -3.52 3.85
N ALA A 93 -13.03 -2.20 3.91
CA ALA A 93 -14.02 -1.22 4.36
C ALA A 93 -15.24 -1.18 3.44
N VAL A 94 -15.04 -1.12 2.11
CA VAL A 94 -16.12 -1.11 1.12
C VAL A 94 -16.93 -2.41 1.15
N VAL A 95 -16.28 -3.57 1.28
CA VAL A 95 -16.98 -4.86 1.40
C VAL A 95 -17.79 -4.92 2.69
N SER A 96 -17.23 -4.44 3.80
CA SER A 96 -17.88 -4.46 5.12
C SER A 96 -19.06 -3.50 5.26
N SER A 97 -19.09 -2.42 4.47
CA SER A 97 -20.08 -1.32 4.55
C SER A 97 -21.55 -1.72 4.32
N GLY A 98 -21.82 -2.93 3.83
CA GLY A 98 -23.16 -3.38 3.48
C GLY A 98 -23.75 -2.68 2.25
N ILE A 99 -23.03 -1.73 1.64
CA ILE A 99 -23.48 -1.01 0.44
C ILE A 99 -23.53 -1.99 -0.74
N LYS A 100 -24.66 -2.03 -1.44
CA LYS A 100 -24.86 -2.82 -2.67
C LYS A 100 -24.20 -2.14 -3.88
N LEU A 101 -22.88 -2.02 -3.84
CA LEU A 101 -22.10 -1.59 -5.00
C LEU A 101 -21.92 -2.76 -5.97
N ARG A 102 -22.32 -2.59 -7.23
CA ARG A 102 -22.12 -3.60 -8.29
C ARG A 102 -20.64 -3.86 -8.57
N HIS A 103 -19.78 -2.85 -8.39
CA HIS A 103 -18.34 -2.91 -8.70
C HIS A 103 -17.46 -2.47 -7.52
N LYS A 104 -17.58 -3.13 -6.35
CA LYS A 104 -16.81 -2.79 -5.13
C LYS A 104 -15.29 -2.70 -5.37
N ARG A 105 -14.74 -3.60 -6.18
CA ARG A 105 -13.31 -3.61 -6.57
C ARG A 105 -12.92 -2.35 -7.33
N LEU A 106 -13.71 -1.97 -8.34
CA LEU A 106 -13.46 -0.78 -9.16
C LEU A 106 -13.57 0.51 -8.34
N CYS A 107 -14.57 0.62 -7.46
CA CYS A 107 -14.71 1.78 -6.60
C CYS A 107 -13.56 1.90 -5.59
N SER A 108 -13.09 0.77 -5.03
CA SER A 108 -11.92 0.78 -4.13
C SER A 108 -10.67 1.21 -4.87
N LEU A 109 -10.45 0.69 -6.09
CA LEU A 109 -9.33 1.09 -6.93
C LEU A 109 -9.40 2.57 -7.31
N ALA A 110 -10.59 3.08 -7.64
CA ALA A 110 -10.78 4.50 -7.97
C ALA A 110 -10.45 5.40 -6.77
N ILE A 111 -10.87 5.03 -5.56
CA ILE A 111 -10.51 5.76 -4.33
C ILE A 111 -8.99 5.80 -4.15
N CYS A 112 -8.32 4.64 -4.27
CA CYS A 112 -6.87 4.56 -4.14
C CYS A 112 -6.12 5.35 -5.24
N ALA A 113 -6.57 5.27 -6.49
CA ALA A 113 -5.94 5.97 -7.61
C ALA A 113 -6.13 7.50 -7.52
N LEU A 114 -7.31 7.96 -7.09
CA LEU A 114 -7.55 9.38 -6.80
C LEU A 114 -6.65 9.85 -5.64
N TYR A 115 -6.50 9.04 -4.60
CA TYR A 115 -5.62 9.35 -3.48
C TYR A 115 -4.15 9.40 -3.91
N ALA A 116 -3.67 8.43 -4.71
CA ALA A 116 -2.32 8.44 -5.29
C ALA A 116 -2.06 9.67 -6.16
N SER A 117 -3.07 10.08 -6.95
CA SER A 117 -2.98 11.30 -7.75
C SER A 117 -2.89 12.54 -6.88
N ALA A 118 -3.71 12.63 -5.82
CA ALA A 118 -3.68 13.73 -4.88
C ALA A 118 -2.35 13.81 -4.10
N ASP A 119 -1.78 12.66 -3.74
CA ASP A 119 -0.48 12.56 -3.08
C ASP A 119 0.65 13.09 -3.97
N GLU A 120 0.71 12.66 -5.23
CA GLU A 120 1.70 13.15 -6.21
C GLU A 120 1.54 14.65 -6.51
N ILE A 121 0.31 15.14 -6.59
CA ILE A 121 0.03 16.58 -6.73
C ILE A 121 0.52 17.33 -5.48
N HIS A 122 0.28 16.81 -4.28
CA HIS A 122 0.78 17.43 -3.05
C HIS A 122 2.31 17.43 -3.02
N GLN A 123 2.95 16.32 -3.37
CA GLN A 123 4.41 16.21 -3.44
C GLN A 123 5.01 17.21 -4.42
N TYR A 124 4.35 17.55 -5.52
CA TYR A 124 4.80 18.60 -6.43
C TYR A 124 4.99 19.97 -5.76
N PHE A 125 4.19 20.28 -4.73
CA PHE A 125 4.32 21.52 -3.96
C PHE A 125 5.38 21.43 -2.85
N VAL A 126 5.96 20.26 -2.61
CA VAL A 126 7.02 20.04 -1.63
C VAL A 126 8.39 20.23 -2.30
N SER A 127 9.29 20.96 -1.64
CA SER A 127 10.63 21.24 -2.14
C SER A 127 11.39 19.98 -2.55
N GLU A 128 12.08 20.06 -3.69
CA GLU A 128 12.95 19.01 -4.25
C GLU A 128 12.22 17.72 -4.68
N ARG A 129 10.90 17.76 -4.90
CA ARG A 129 10.14 16.67 -5.50
C ARG A 129 9.68 17.03 -6.92
N THR A 130 9.64 16.02 -7.79
CA THR A 130 9.14 16.15 -9.16
C THR A 130 7.89 15.31 -9.30
N MET A 131 6.80 15.88 -9.82
CA MET A 131 5.60 15.12 -10.14
C MET A 131 5.90 14.11 -11.25
N ARG A 132 5.54 12.83 -11.04
CA ARG A 132 5.72 11.81 -12.07
C ARG A 132 4.46 10.97 -12.20
N LEU A 133 3.85 11.00 -13.39
CA LEU A 133 2.70 10.13 -13.70
C LEU A 133 3.00 8.63 -13.53
N LYS A 134 4.27 8.23 -13.68
CA LYS A 134 4.72 6.86 -13.40
C LYS A 134 4.53 6.47 -11.94
N ASP A 135 4.63 7.42 -11.01
CA ASP A 135 4.52 7.16 -9.57
C ASP A 135 3.07 6.91 -9.19
N VAL A 136 2.14 7.73 -9.69
CA VAL A 136 0.69 7.47 -9.60
C VAL A 136 0.34 6.08 -10.12
N PHE A 137 0.94 5.67 -11.24
CA PHE A 137 0.69 4.35 -11.83
C PHE A 137 1.22 3.22 -10.96
N ILE A 138 2.46 3.32 -10.46
CA ILE A 138 3.08 2.32 -9.57
C ILE A 138 2.24 2.17 -8.29
N ASP A 139 1.85 3.28 -7.67
CA ASP A 139 1.06 3.28 -6.44
C ASP A 139 -0.34 2.70 -6.66
N SER A 140 -0.98 3.04 -7.79
CA SER A 140 -2.26 2.46 -8.20
C SER A 140 -2.15 0.94 -8.44
N MET A 141 -1.04 0.47 -9.01
CA MET A 141 -0.76 -0.97 -9.17
C MET A 141 -0.54 -1.66 -7.82
N GLY A 142 0.11 -0.99 -6.87
CA GLY A 142 0.22 -1.47 -5.48
C GLY A 142 -1.16 -1.67 -4.87
N SER A 143 -2.02 -0.66 -4.94
CA SER A 143 -3.40 -0.77 -4.47
C SER A 143 -4.20 -1.88 -5.18
N LEU A 144 -4.04 -2.04 -6.49
CA LEU A 144 -4.66 -3.14 -7.23
C LEU A 144 -4.20 -4.51 -6.71
N LEU A 145 -2.90 -4.69 -6.50
CA LEU A 145 -2.34 -5.92 -5.93
C LEU A 145 -2.94 -6.20 -4.55
N GLY A 146 -3.02 -5.17 -3.70
CA GLY A 146 -3.64 -5.27 -2.38
C GLY A 146 -5.10 -5.74 -2.45
N ILE A 147 -5.89 -5.14 -3.34
CA ILE A 147 -7.30 -5.52 -3.58
C ILE A 147 -7.40 -6.99 -4.01
N ILE A 148 -6.51 -7.46 -4.90
CA ILE A 148 -6.49 -8.85 -5.37
C ILE A 148 -6.18 -9.80 -4.20
N ILE A 149 -5.12 -9.52 -3.44
CA ILE A 149 -4.70 -10.35 -2.29
C ILE A 149 -5.86 -10.54 -1.31
N ILE A 150 -6.46 -9.43 -0.86
CA ILE A 150 -7.53 -9.51 0.13
C ILE A 150 -8.81 -10.14 -0.44
N SER A 151 -9.07 -9.95 -1.75
CA SER A 151 -10.20 -10.61 -2.41
C SER A 151 -10.05 -12.12 -2.40
N VAL A 152 -8.85 -12.62 -2.71
CA VAL A 152 -8.54 -14.06 -2.66
C VAL A 152 -8.71 -14.59 -1.23
N ILE A 153 -8.16 -13.89 -0.23
CA ILE A 153 -8.29 -14.29 1.19
C ILE A 153 -9.76 -14.40 1.60
N ILE A 154 -10.59 -13.42 1.25
CA ILE A 154 -12.02 -13.42 1.58
C ILE A 154 -12.73 -14.60 0.90
N ILE A 155 -12.45 -14.85 -0.38
CA ILE A 155 -13.05 -15.95 -1.14
C ILE A 155 -12.66 -17.30 -0.52
N VAL A 156 -11.38 -17.51 -0.24
CA VAL A 156 -10.88 -18.74 0.39
C VAL A 156 -11.50 -18.95 1.77
N TYR A 157 -11.58 -17.90 2.59
CA TYR A 157 -12.22 -17.96 3.90
C TYR A 157 -13.70 -18.35 3.80
N MET A 158 -14.44 -17.74 2.87
CA MET A 158 -15.86 -18.08 2.64
C MET A 158 -16.04 -19.53 2.19
N TYR A 159 -15.18 -20.00 1.29
CA TYR A 159 -15.20 -21.38 0.80
C TYR A 159 -14.94 -22.40 1.92
N ILE A 160 -13.94 -22.17 2.77
CA ILE A 160 -13.62 -23.05 3.91
C ILE A 160 -14.78 -23.08 4.90
N LYS A 161 -15.34 -21.91 5.24
CA LYS A 161 -16.47 -21.80 6.17
C LYS A 161 -17.72 -22.53 5.66
N GLN A 162 -18.01 -22.42 4.36
CA GLN A 162 -19.13 -23.12 3.73
C GLN A 162 -18.96 -24.64 3.86
N ARG A 163 -17.77 -25.17 3.53
CA ARG A 163 -17.49 -26.61 3.68
C ARG A 163 -17.62 -27.12 5.12
N GLN A 164 -17.28 -26.31 6.12
CA GLN A 164 -17.47 -26.68 7.53
C GLN A 164 -18.94 -26.76 7.90
N CYS A 165 -19.77 -25.80 7.46
CA CYS A 165 -21.22 -25.85 7.65
C CYS A 165 -21.88 -27.03 6.94
N ASP A 166 -21.38 -27.41 5.76
CA ASP A 166 -21.90 -28.56 5.01
C ASP A 166 -21.57 -29.88 5.73
N ARG A 167 -20.36 -30.02 6.31
CA ARG A 167 -19.99 -31.20 7.12
C ARG A 167 -20.82 -31.33 8.40
N GLN A 168 -21.06 -30.23 9.12
CA GLN A 168 -21.88 -30.24 10.34
C GLN A 168 -23.36 -30.59 10.09
N LYS A 169 -23.86 -30.47 8.86
CA LYS A 169 -25.23 -30.89 8.51
C LYS A 169 -25.33 -32.36 8.08
N SER A 170 -24.19 -32.99 7.78
CA SER A 170 -24.12 -34.40 7.37
C SER A 170 -23.82 -35.36 8.51
N GLU A 171 -23.48 -34.84 9.70
CA GLU A 171 -23.35 -35.56 10.97
C GLU A 171 -24.64 -35.43 11.80
#